data_AF-A0A1E2V7R9-F1
#
_entry.id   AF-A0A1E2V7R9-F1
#
_cell.length_a   1.000
_cell.length_b   1.000
_cell.length_c   1.000
_cell.angle_alpha   90.00
_cell.angle_beta   90.00
_cell.angle_gamma   90.00
#
_symmetry.space_group_name_H-M   'P 1'
#
loop_
_entity.id
_entity.type
_entity.pdbx_description
1 polymer ?
#
loop_
_entity_poly.entity_id
_entity_poly.type
_entity_poly.pdbx_seq_one_letter_code
_entity_poly.pdbx_strand_id
1 'polypeptide(L)'
;MASIKLNLINHSADANNSDYVIFQKNAATDVNIQSVAWKVVKNLGNSDNHPFEYPMEFQVCAKDYNGNYMPKITAHNDHVYEVIMAQSGHQLRDGSQTAANPNEVEVWNNLTQGAIDAQIYRDGKLLATKVNVAPGSKANFEFKPKIFIGMVSQVEEGTVMNSNVTIQYLTEIDLLGVSSADIIITGGGRGTDSVPFKFTLSNVI
;
A
#
# COMPACT_ATOMS: atom_id res chain seq x y z
N MET A 1 -6.98 5.91 17.47
CA MET A 1 -5.76 5.85 16.63
C MET A 1 -5.86 6.95 15.58
N ALA A 2 -4.74 7.51 15.13
CA ALA A 2 -4.77 8.61 14.17
C ALA A 2 -4.95 8.07 12.73
N SER A 3 -5.95 8.59 12.02
CA SER A 3 -6.15 8.43 10.58
C SER A 3 -6.20 9.79 9.92
N ILE A 4 -5.67 9.88 8.70
CA ILE A 4 -5.80 11.06 7.84
C ILE A 4 -7.10 10.92 7.06
N LYS A 5 -7.94 11.95 7.11
CA LYS A 5 -9.19 11.99 6.32
C LYS A 5 -8.88 12.57 4.95
N LEU A 6 -8.96 11.74 3.92
CA LEU A 6 -8.69 12.15 2.54
C LEU A 6 -9.97 12.08 1.73
N ASN A 7 -10.06 12.96 0.74
CA ASN A 7 -11.20 13.02 -0.15
C ASN A 7 -10.73 13.28 -1.58
N LEU A 8 -10.94 12.32 -2.46
CA LEU A 8 -10.56 12.45 -3.86
C LEU A 8 -11.69 13.16 -4.62
N ILE A 9 -11.44 14.32 -5.21
CA ILE A 9 -12.46 15.11 -5.92
C ILE A 9 -12.08 15.22 -7.41
N ASN A 10 -12.99 14.83 -8.29
CA ASN A 10 -12.72 14.88 -9.72
C ASN A 10 -13.21 16.19 -10.35
N HIS A 11 -12.29 17.08 -10.71
CA HIS A 11 -12.56 18.26 -11.55
C HIS A 11 -11.93 18.14 -12.95
N SER A 12 -11.56 16.93 -13.36
CA SER A 12 -11.01 16.69 -14.70
C SER A 12 -12.10 16.70 -15.77
N ALA A 13 -11.70 16.99 -17.00
CA ALA A 13 -12.51 16.84 -18.20
C ALA A 13 -12.33 15.45 -18.83
N ASP A 14 -12.20 14.40 -18.00
CA ASP A 14 -12.01 13.03 -18.49
C ASP A 14 -13.30 12.44 -19.06
N ALA A 15 -13.35 12.31 -20.38
CA ALA A 15 -14.46 11.66 -21.07
C ALA A 15 -14.35 10.12 -21.09
N ASN A 16 -13.20 9.55 -20.71
CA ASN A 16 -12.97 8.11 -20.71
C ASN A 16 -13.31 7.45 -19.36
N ASN A 17 -13.61 8.26 -18.34
CA ASN A 17 -13.96 7.81 -16.99
C ASN A 17 -12.92 6.83 -16.43
N SER A 18 -11.66 7.29 -16.41
CA SER A 18 -10.52 6.49 -15.98
C SER A 18 -10.59 6.13 -14.50
N ASP A 19 -9.97 5.00 -14.14
CA ASP A 19 -9.83 4.59 -12.75
C ASP A 19 -8.59 5.23 -12.14
N TYR A 20 -8.64 5.49 -10.84
CA TYR A 20 -7.52 6.05 -10.07
C TYR A 20 -7.01 5.03 -9.07
N VAL A 21 -5.71 4.76 -9.11
CA VAL A 21 -5.04 3.89 -8.12
C VAL A 21 -4.29 4.73 -7.10
N ILE A 22 -4.38 4.33 -5.84
CA ILE A 22 -3.59 4.85 -4.73
C ILE A 22 -2.82 3.68 -4.12
N PHE A 23 -1.52 3.85 -3.95
CA PHE A 23 -0.63 2.84 -3.36
C PHE A 23 0.55 3.49 -2.63
N GLN A 24 1.35 2.68 -1.94
CA GLN A 24 2.61 3.11 -1.35
C GLN A 24 3.78 2.27 -1.89
N LYS A 25 4.95 2.89 -1.93
CA LYS A 25 6.21 2.20 -2.24
C LYS A 25 6.94 1.90 -0.95
N ASN A 26 7.52 0.69 -0.88
CA ASN A 26 8.44 0.34 0.18
C ASN A 26 9.67 1.26 0.11
N ALA A 27 10.05 1.85 1.24
CA ALA A 27 11.23 2.69 1.35
C ALA A 27 12.46 1.93 1.89
N ALA A 28 12.27 0.73 2.44
CA ALA A 28 13.35 -0.10 2.94
C ALA A 28 14.26 -0.56 1.79
N THR A 29 15.49 -0.95 2.12
CA THR A 29 16.49 -1.38 1.12
C THR A 29 16.14 -2.69 0.41
N ASP A 30 15.07 -3.37 0.84
CA ASP A 30 14.57 -4.61 0.26
C ASP A 30 13.86 -4.35 -1.07
N VAL A 31 14.60 -4.56 -2.17
CA VAL A 31 14.15 -4.29 -3.54
C VAL A 31 13.12 -5.28 -4.08
N ASN A 32 12.89 -6.41 -3.39
CA ASN A 32 11.96 -7.45 -3.83
C ASN A 32 10.56 -7.30 -3.23
N ILE A 33 10.30 -6.22 -2.49
CA ILE A 33 8.96 -5.87 -2.03
C ILE A 33 8.13 -5.33 -3.19
N GLN A 34 7.00 -5.98 -3.45
CA GLN A 34 6.06 -5.57 -4.48
C GLN A 34 4.98 -4.66 -3.86
N SER A 35 4.81 -3.47 -4.43
CA SER A 35 3.69 -2.58 -4.10
C SER A 35 2.37 -3.17 -4.57
N VAL A 36 1.29 -2.84 -3.88
CA VAL A 36 -0.06 -3.30 -4.19
C VAL A 36 -1.00 -2.10 -4.37
N ALA A 37 -1.96 -2.21 -5.29
CA ALA A 37 -3.06 -1.27 -5.48
C ALA A 37 -3.94 -1.22 -4.22
N TRP A 38 -3.49 -0.46 -3.21
CA TRP A 38 -4.13 -0.40 -1.90
C TRP A 38 -5.55 0.14 -1.99
N LYS A 39 -5.76 1.16 -2.83
CA LYS A 39 -7.07 1.69 -3.13
C LYS A 39 -7.23 1.93 -4.63
N VAL A 40 -8.40 1.59 -5.16
CA VAL A 40 -8.79 1.88 -6.54
C VAL A 40 -10.15 2.57 -6.49
N VAL A 41 -10.22 3.75 -7.08
CA VAL A 41 -11.46 4.52 -7.20
C VAL A 41 -11.89 4.44 -8.66
N LYS A 42 -13.06 3.85 -8.87
CA LYS A 42 -13.62 3.59 -10.19
C LYS A 42 -14.84 4.47 -10.43
N ASN A 43 -15.09 4.79 -11.69
CA ASN A 43 -16.28 5.53 -12.12
C ASN A 43 -16.52 6.84 -11.34
N LEU A 44 -15.46 7.59 -11.03
CA LEU A 44 -15.58 8.87 -10.33
C LEU A 44 -15.94 9.97 -11.34
N GLY A 45 -17.21 10.36 -11.38
CA GLY A 45 -17.73 11.35 -12.32
C GLY A 45 -17.16 12.76 -12.10
N ASN A 46 -17.39 13.66 -13.07
CA ASN A 46 -16.99 15.05 -12.90
C ASN A 46 -17.80 15.70 -11.76
N SER A 47 -17.10 16.45 -10.90
CA SER A 47 -17.59 17.05 -9.65
C SER A 47 -17.99 16.06 -8.56
N ASP A 48 -17.84 14.76 -8.78
CA ASP A 48 -18.03 13.74 -7.74
C ASP A 48 -16.79 13.65 -6.83
N ASN A 49 -17.01 13.10 -5.64
CA ASN A 49 -15.95 12.85 -4.68
C ASN A 49 -15.98 11.44 -4.09
N HIS A 50 -14.81 10.96 -3.68
CA HIS A 50 -14.61 9.68 -3.01
C HIS A 50 -13.87 9.92 -1.68
N PRO A 51 -14.58 9.95 -0.53
CA PRO A 51 -13.92 10.03 0.78
C PRO A 51 -13.29 8.68 1.16
N PHE A 52 -12.14 8.73 1.83
CA PHE A 52 -11.47 7.56 2.38
C PHE A 52 -10.56 7.93 3.56
N GLU A 53 -10.29 6.96 4.42
CA GLU A 53 -9.35 7.12 5.52
C GLU A 53 -8.00 6.51 5.18
N TYR A 54 -6.94 7.16 5.63
CA TYR A 54 -5.59 6.65 5.62
C TYR A 54 -5.15 6.45 7.09
N PRO A 55 -5.41 5.27 7.68
CA PRO A 55 -4.99 4.99 9.05
C PRO A 55 -3.49 4.82 9.11
N MET A 56 -2.83 5.32 10.16
CA MET A 56 -1.38 5.17 10.33
C MET A 56 -0.96 3.76 10.76
N GLU A 57 -1.88 2.98 11.33
CA GLU A 57 -1.64 1.62 11.80
C GLU A 57 -1.40 0.65 10.63
N PHE A 58 -0.48 -0.30 10.85
CA PHE A 58 -0.23 -1.42 9.97
C PHE A 58 -0.70 -2.73 10.58
N GLN A 59 -0.87 -3.74 9.74
CA GLN A 59 -0.94 -5.13 10.19
C GLN A 59 -0.01 -6.00 9.34
N VAL A 60 0.62 -6.99 9.95
CA VAL A 60 1.40 -8.00 9.21
C VAL A 60 0.65 -9.31 9.13
N CYS A 61 0.90 -10.05 8.05
CA CYS A 61 0.45 -11.41 7.83
C CYS A 61 1.58 -12.19 7.17
N ALA A 62 1.53 -13.51 7.29
CA ALA A 62 2.33 -14.39 6.47
C ALA A 62 1.40 -15.39 5.79
N LYS A 63 1.82 -15.85 4.62
CA LYS A 63 1.16 -16.92 3.86
C LYS A 63 2.17 -18.02 3.61
N ASP A 64 1.82 -19.25 3.94
CA ASP A 64 2.70 -20.40 3.71
C ASP A 64 2.75 -20.81 2.22
N TYR A 65 3.63 -21.76 1.90
CA TYR A 65 3.78 -22.28 0.53
C TYR A 65 2.53 -23.00 -0.01
N ASN A 66 1.61 -23.43 0.85
CA ASN A 66 0.34 -24.04 0.45
C ASN A 66 -0.75 -22.98 0.19
N GLY A 67 -0.46 -21.70 0.42
CA GLY A 67 -1.41 -20.60 0.28
C GLY A 67 -2.27 -20.35 1.51
N ASN A 68 -1.95 -20.95 2.67
CA ASN A 68 -2.68 -20.69 3.91
C ASN A 68 -2.18 -19.39 4.55
N TYR A 69 -3.11 -18.56 5.00
CA TYR A 69 -2.81 -17.30 5.67
C TYR A 69 -2.78 -17.49 7.19
N MET A 70 -1.72 -17.00 7.85
CA MET A 70 -1.71 -16.86 9.30
C MET A 70 -2.57 -15.65 9.72
N PRO A 71 -3.10 -15.62 10.96
CA PRO A 71 -3.83 -14.44 11.46
C PRO A 71 -3.00 -13.16 11.38
N LYS A 72 -3.65 -12.04 11.06
CA LYS A 72 -3.03 -10.72 11.03
C LYS A 72 -2.70 -10.25 12.45
N ILE A 73 -1.56 -9.59 12.62
CA ILE A 73 -1.14 -8.96 13.87
C ILE A 73 -0.95 -7.47 13.63
N THR A 74 -1.43 -6.61 14.53
CA THR A 74 -1.12 -5.17 14.48
C THR A 74 0.39 -4.97 14.53
N ALA A 75 0.89 -4.15 13.60
CA ALA A 75 2.30 -3.95 13.39
C ALA A 75 2.75 -2.53 13.76
N HIS A 76 3.95 -2.45 14.32
CA HIS A 76 4.59 -1.19 14.68
C HIS A 76 6.00 -1.13 14.10
N ASN A 77 6.44 0.06 13.70
CA ASN A 77 7.84 0.28 13.35
C ASN A 77 8.74 -0.10 14.53
N ASP A 78 10.00 -0.41 14.25
CA ASP A 78 11.00 -0.88 15.22
C ASP A 78 10.74 -2.28 15.79
N HIS A 79 9.77 -3.03 15.23
CA HIS A 79 9.41 -4.36 15.72
C HIS A 79 9.69 -5.46 14.69
N VAL A 80 10.06 -6.63 15.23
CA VAL A 80 10.21 -7.88 14.51
C VAL A 80 9.01 -8.78 14.76
N TYR A 81 8.45 -9.33 13.69
CA TYR A 81 7.48 -10.41 13.70
C TYR A 81 8.15 -11.65 13.12
N GLU A 82 7.82 -12.83 13.63
CA GLU A 82 8.43 -14.08 13.16
C GLU A 82 7.38 -15.15 12.86
N VAL A 83 7.64 -15.90 11.79
CA VAL A 83 6.97 -17.16 11.51
C VAL A 83 7.79 -18.30 12.07
N ILE A 84 7.19 -19.09 12.95
CA ILE A 84 7.79 -20.26 13.58
C ILE A 84 6.95 -21.52 13.34
N MET A 85 7.55 -22.68 13.56
CA MET A 85 6.81 -23.94 13.61
C MET A 85 6.31 -24.17 15.04
N ALA A 86 5.00 -24.04 15.25
CA ALA A 86 4.32 -24.39 16.50
C ALA A 86 3.86 -25.86 16.48
N GLN A 87 3.23 -26.32 17.56
CA GLN A 87 2.75 -27.71 17.68
C GLN A 87 1.73 -28.10 16.60
N SER A 88 0.89 -27.15 16.17
CA SER A 88 -0.19 -27.37 15.19
C SER A 88 0.10 -26.80 13.79
N GLY A 89 1.33 -26.36 13.52
CA GLY A 89 1.72 -25.81 12.22
C GLY A 89 2.41 -24.45 12.32
N HIS A 90 2.50 -23.75 11.20
CA HIS A 90 3.14 -22.45 11.15
C HIS A 90 2.34 -21.39 11.91
N GLN A 91 3.04 -20.54 12.65
CA GLN A 91 2.45 -19.45 13.44
C GLN A 91 3.23 -18.16 13.21
N LEU A 92 2.52 -17.09 12.86
CA LEU A 92 3.03 -15.72 12.94
C LEU A 92 2.84 -15.22 14.38
N ARG A 93 3.88 -14.61 14.95
CA ARG A 93 3.83 -14.01 16.30
C ARG A 93 4.79 -12.81 16.41
N ASP A 94 4.63 -12.03 17.46
CA ASP A 94 5.63 -11.03 17.87
C ASP A 94 6.97 -11.71 18.18
N GLY A 95 8.04 -11.15 17.61
CA GLY A 95 9.41 -11.48 17.96
C GLY A 95 9.83 -10.76 19.25
N SER A 96 10.91 -11.23 19.85
CA SER A 96 11.48 -10.62 21.07
C SER A 96 12.51 -9.52 20.77
N GLN A 97 12.75 -9.21 19.50
CA GLN A 97 13.81 -8.32 19.03
C GLN A 97 13.23 -7.04 18.43
N THR A 98 14.02 -5.98 18.50
CA THR A 98 13.78 -4.75 17.73
C THR A 98 14.25 -4.93 16.30
N ALA A 99 13.67 -4.17 15.37
CA ALA A 99 14.12 -4.17 13.98
C ALA A 99 15.57 -3.65 13.87
N ALA A 100 16.27 -4.02 12.79
CA ALA A 100 17.61 -3.49 12.53
C ALA A 100 17.58 -2.00 12.15
N ASN A 101 16.43 -1.51 11.66
CA ASN A 101 16.14 -0.12 11.39
C ASN A 101 14.84 0.27 12.14
N PRO A 102 14.85 1.31 12.97
CA PRO A 102 13.68 1.68 13.77
C PRO A 102 12.49 2.22 12.94
N ASN A 103 12.69 2.48 11.65
CA ASN A 103 11.60 2.86 10.74
C ASN A 103 10.96 1.66 10.04
N GLU A 104 11.50 0.45 10.24
CA GLU A 104 11.05 -0.76 9.56
C GLU A 104 10.15 -1.61 10.46
N VAL A 105 9.23 -2.33 9.80
CA VAL A 105 8.55 -3.51 10.30
C VAL A 105 9.24 -4.71 9.65
N GLU A 106 9.78 -5.63 10.45
CA GLU A 106 10.43 -6.83 9.93
C GLU A 106 9.55 -8.06 10.09
N VAL A 107 9.50 -8.90 9.06
CA VAL A 107 8.84 -10.22 9.11
C VAL A 107 9.87 -11.29 8.78
N TRP A 108 10.25 -12.07 9.79
CA TRP A 108 11.22 -13.15 9.69
C TRP A 108 10.55 -14.48 9.38
N ASN A 109 11.15 -15.23 8.46
CA ASN A 109 10.87 -16.64 8.30
C ASN A 109 11.85 -17.43 9.18
N ASN A 110 11.43 -17.76 10.41
CA ASN A 110 12.24 -18.52 11.37
C ASN A 110 11.92 -20.03 11.33
N LEU A 111 11.34 -20.50 10.22
CA LEU A 111 11.18 -21.93 9.94
C LEU A 111 12.53 -22.53 9.56
N THR A 112 12.66 -23.85 9.71
CA THR A 112 13.82 -24.62 9.20
C THR A 112 13.67 -24.99 7.74
N GLN A 113 12.43 -25.04 7.23
CA GLN A 113 12.09 -25.32 5.84
C GLN A 113 10.79 -24.61 5.45
N GLY A 114 10.61 -24.39 4.15
CA GLY A 114 9.41 -23.77 3.59
C GLY A 114 9.52 -22.25 3.52
N ALA A 115 9.33 -21.71 2.32
CA ALA A 115 9.25 -20.27 2.13
C ALA A 115 7.86 -19.75 2.56
N ILE A 116 7.81 -18.48 2.92
CA ILE A 116 6.56 -17.76 3.20
C ILE A 116 6.46 -16.55 2.26
N ASP A 117 5.24 -16.08 2.02
CA ASP A 117 5.04 -14.71 1.56
C ASP A 117 4.77 -13.84 2.79
N ALA A 118 5.57 -12.81 2.98
CA ALA A 118 5.35 -11.82 4.03
C ALA A 118 4.51 -10.66 3.48
N GLN A 119 3.48 -10.25 4.19
CA GLN A 119 2.50 -9.28 3.72
C GLN A 119 2.25 -8.22 4.78
N ILE A 120 2.11 -6.98 4.34
CA ILE A 120 1.74 -5.86 5.20
C ILE A 120 0.48 -5.18 4.68
N TYR A 121 -0.38 -4.81 5.60
CA TYR A 121 -1.72 -4.31 5.36
C TYR A 121 -1.90 -2.94 6.01
N ARG A 122 -2.78 -2.14 5.40
CA ARG A 122 -3.29 -0.89 5.96
C ARG A 122 -4.81 -0.89 5.76
N ASP A 123 -5.56 -0.57 6.82
CA ASP A 123 -7.03 -0.60 6.79
C ASP A 123 -7.59 -1.98 6.36
N GLY A 124 -6.95 -3.07 6.82
CA GLY A 124 -7.31 -4.43 6.44
C GLY A 124 -7.00 -4.83 4.98
N LYS A 125 -6.58 -3.89 4.13
CA LYS A 125 -6.23 -4.09 2.71
C LYS A 125 -4.73 -4.29 2.51
N LEU A 126 -4.34 -5.14 1.56
CA LEU A 126 -2.94 -5.44 1.27
C LEU A 126 -2.25 -4.20 0.72
N LEU A 127 -1.12 -3.82 1.31
CA LEU A 127 -0.34 -2.64 0.97
C LEU A 127 0.93 -3.01 0.20
N ALA A 128 1.63 -4.04 0.67
CA ALA A 128 2.79 -4.59 -0.01
C ALA A 128 3.02 -6.06 0.37
N THR A 129 3.79 -6.76 -0.46
CA THR A 129 4.12 -8.17 -0.24
C THR A 129 5.55 -8.47 -0.65
N LYS A 130 6.24 -9.31 0.13
CA LYS A 130 7.46 -10.01 -0.29
C LYS A 130 7.10 -11.46 -0.52
N VAL A 131 7.32 -11.97 -1.72
CA VAL A 131 7.09 -13.38 -2.02
C VAL A 131 8.34 -14.21 -1.78
N ASN A 132 8.16 -15.50 -1.46
CA ASN A 132 9.25 -16.48 -1.34
C ASN A 132 10.36 -16.09 -0.35
N VAL A 133 10.00 -15.56 0.82
CA VAL A 133 10.95 -15.33 1.92
C VAL A 133 11.45 -16.68 2.42
N ALA A 134 12.72 -16.99 2.16
CA ALA A 134 13.34 -18.25 2.51
C ALA A 134 13.53 -18.41 4.04
N PRO A 135 13.63 -19.65 4.55
CA PRO A 135 14.07 -19.95 5.91
C PRO A 135 15.33 -19.17 6.31
N GLY A 136 15.33 -18.59 7.51
CA GLY A 136 16.43 -17.78 8.03
C GLY A 136 16.57 -16.39 7.39
N SER A 137 15.63 -15.98 6.53
CA SER A 137 15.59 -14.66 5.90
C SER A 137 14.38 -13.85 6.37
N LYS A 138 14.31 -12.58 5.95
CA LYS A 138 13.26 -11.63 6.34
C LYS A 138 12.74 -10.77 5.19
N ALA A 139 11.58 -10.18 5.41
CA ALA A 139 11.05 -9.05 4.66
C ALA A 139 11.12 -7.79 5.51
N ASN A 140 11.54 -6.67 4.91
CA ASN A 140 11.61 -5.38 5.58
C ASN A 140 10.62 -4.41 4.92
N PHE A 141 9.68 -3.90 5.72
CA PHE A 141 8.70 -2.91 5.27
C PHE A 141 8.95 -1.57 5.93
N GLU A 142 9.13 -0.52 5.13
CA GLU A 142 9.18 0.87 5.58
C GLU A 142 8.25 1.69 4.70
N PHE A 143 7.37 2.47 5.32
CA PHE A 143 6.49 3.39 4.58
C PHE A 143 6.58 4.79 5.16
N LYS A 144 6.99 5.72 4.30
CA LYS A 144 6.92 7.15 4.59
C LYS A 144 5.45 7.61 4.56
N PRO A 145 5.08 8.71 5.25
CA PRO A 145 3.73 9.27 5.21
C PRO A 145 3.47 9.95 3.86
N LYS A 146 3.48 9.16 2.79
CA LYS A 146 3.27 9.60 1.42
C LYS A 146 2.54 8.54 0.63
N ILE A 147 1.73 8.98 -0.31
CA ILE A 147 1.01 8.09 -1.23
C ILE A 147 1.41 8.40 -2.66
N PHE A 148 1.27 7.39 -3.50
CA PHE A 148 1.38 7.53 -4.95
C PHE A 148 -0.01 7.37 -5.53
N ILE A 149 -0.42 8.35 -6.34
CA ILE A 149 -1.69 8.34 -7.07
C ILE A 149 -1.44 8.44 -8.56
N GLY A 150 -2.23 7.73 -9.35
CA GLY A 150 -2.18 7.84 -10.80
C GLY A 150 -3.40 7.22 -11.46
N MET A 151 -3.49 7.40 -12.77
CA MET A 151 -4.56 6.81 -13.57
C MET A 151 -4.17 5.42 -14.04
N VAL A 152 -5.12 4.51 -14.03
CA VAL A 152 -4.96 3.12 -14.46
C VAL A 152 -6.17 2.67 -15.27
N SER A 153 -6.03 1.54 -15.95
CA SER A 153 -7.12 0.84 -16.61
C SER A 153 -7.11 -0.62 -16.16
N GLN A 154 -8.29 -1.16 -15.83
CA GLN A 154 -8.49 -2.58 -15.51
C GLN A 154 -7.66 -3.09 -14.31
N VAL A 155 -7.39 -2.23 -13.32
CA VAL A 155 -6.72 -2.60 -12.08
C VAL A 155 -7.77 -2.74 -10.98
N GLU A 156 -7.71 -3.83 -10.22
CA GLU A 156 -8.53 -4.04 -9.02
C GLU A 156 -7.76 -3.69 -7.74
N GLU A 157 -8.49 -3.35 -6.67
CA GLU A 157 -7.89 -3.26 -5.34
C GLU A 157 -7.21 -4.59 -4.96
N GLY A 158 -6.01 -4.53 -4.39
CA GLY A 158 -5.21 -5.72 -4.06
C GLY A 158 -4.34 -6.25 -5.20
N THR A 159 -4.41 -5.67 -6.41
CA THR A 159 -3.54 -6.04 -7.53
C THR A 159 -2.08 -5.68 -7.24
N VAL A 160 -1.16 -6.61 -7.48
CA VAL A 160 0.29 -6.33 -7.40
C VAL A 160 0.71 -5.39 -8.53
N MET A 161 1.34 -4.27 -8.17
CA MET A 161 1.82 -3.23 -9.09
C MET A 161 3.16 -3.66 -9.69
N ASN A 162 3.11 -4.58 -10.66
CA ASN A 162 4.28 -5.05 -11.40
C ASN A 162 4.39 -4.36 -12.79
N SER A 163 5.33 -4.83 -13.63
CA SER A 163 5.56 -4.27 -14.97
C SER A 163 4.36 -4.36 -15.94
N ASN A 164 3.37 -5.18 -15.64
CA ASN A 164 2.17 -5.31 -16.47
C ASN A 164 1.12 -4.23 -16.16
N VAL A 165 1.26 -3.52 -15.03
CA VAL A 165 0.37 -2.43 -14.66
C VAL A 165 0.94 -1.11 -15.16
N THR A 166 0.27 -0.51 -16.15
CA THR A 166 0.65 0.82 -16.65
C THR A 166 -0.06 1.90 -15.87
N ILE A 167 0.70 2.75 -15.18
CA ILE A 167 0.19 3.91 -14.46
C ILE A 167 0.51 5.17 -15.24
N GLN A 168 -0.50 5.96 -15.56
CA GLN A 168 -0.35 7.26 -16.21
C GLN A 168 -0.43 8.38 -15.17
N TYR A 169 0.32 9.46 -15.41
CA TYR A 169 0.30 10.67 -14.58
C TYR A 169 0.59 10.42 -13.09
N LEU A 170 1.49 9.47 -12.81
CA LEU A 170 1.90 9.12 -11.46
C LEU A 170 2.40 10.35 -10.69
N THR A 171 1.76 10.64 -9.57
CA THR A 171 2.08 11.76 -8.69
C THR A 171 2.34 11.24 -7.29
N GLU A 172 3.42 11.73 -6.67
CA GLU A 172 3.72 11.53 -5.25
C GLU A 172 3.05 12.65 -4.43
N ILE A 173 2.33 12.29 -3.38
CA ILE A 173 1.69 13.21 -2.45
C ILE A 173 2.24 12.95 -1.05
N ASP A 174 2.87 13.98 -0.47
CA ASP A 174 3.32 13.97 0.91
C ASP A 174 2.13 14.23 1.86
N LEU A 175 2.01 13.42 2.89
CA LEU A 175 0.96 13.47 3.92
C LEU A 175 1.55 13.84 5.30
N LEU A 176 2.83 14.19 5.37
CA LEU A 176 3.45 14.61 6.62
C LEU A 176 2.74 15.86 7.18
N GLY A 177 2.29 15.77 8.42
CA GLY A 177 1.57 16.85 9.11
C GLY A 177 0.12 17.04 8.65
N VAL A 178 -0.39 16.23 7.72
CA VAL A 178 -1.77 16.31 7.24
C VAL A 178 -2.68 15.49 8.15
N SER A 179 -3.72 16.13 8.69
CA SER A 179 -4.83 15.49 9.41
C SER A 179 -6.03 15.27 8.48
N SER A 180 -6.27 16.20 7.56
CA SER A 180 -7.24 16.03 6.48
C SER A 180 -6.88 16.85 5.24
N ALA A 181 -7.25 16.36 4.05
CA ALA A 181 -7.10 17.11 2.81
C ALA A 181 -8.00 16.59 1.68
N ASP A 182 -8.27 17.45 0.71
CA ASP A 182 -8.83 17.06 -0.58
C ASP A 182 -7.70 16.82 -1.59
N ILE A 183 -7.79 15.73 -2.34
CA ILE A 183 -6.95 15.45 -3.50
C ILE A 183 -7.77 15.84 -4.74
N ILE A 184 -7.41 16.95 -5.36
CA ILE A 184 -8.11 17.47 -6.54
C ILE A 184 -7.49 16.88 -7.80
N ILE A 185 -8.32 16.23 -8.61
CA ILE A 185 -7.96 15.75 -9.94
C ILE A 185 -8.33 16.83 -10.94
N THR A 186 -7.37 17.27 -11.75
CA THR A 186 -7.60 18.19 -12.86
C THR A 186 -6.93 17.67 -14.12
N GLY A 187 -7.23 18.28 -15.26
CA GLY A 187 -6.68 17.87 -16.55
C GLY A 187 -7.70 17.14 -17.42
N GLY A 188 -7.23 16.41 -18.43
CA GLY A 188 -8.08 15.73 -19.41
C GLY A 188 -8.54 16.66 -20.54
N GLY A 189 -9.67 16.32 -21.16
CA GLY A 189 -10.20 17.01 -22.34
C GLY A 189 -9.95 16.27 -23.65
N ARG A 190 -10.47 16.82 -24.76
CA ARG A 190 -10.33 16.27 -26.11
C ARG A 190 -9.71 17.30 -27.05
N GLY A 191 -8.92 16.85 -28.01
CA GLY A 191 -8.36 17.70 -29.05
C GLY A 191 -7.23 18.62 -28.55
N THR A 192 -7.08 19.77 -29.21
CA THR A 192 -5.96 20.71 -28.99
C THR A 192 -5.95 21.36 -27.60
N ASP A 193 -7.08 21.34 -26.90
CA ASP A 193 -7.22 21.95 -25.56
C ASP A 193 -7.00 20.94 -24.42
N SER A 194 -6.67 19.69 -24.76
CA SER A 194 -6.34 18.67 -23.76
C SER A 194 -5.12 19.04 -22.93
N VAL A 195 -5.23 18.87 -21.61
CA VAL A 195 -4.16 19.14 -20.66
C VAL A 195 -3.80 17.88 -19.87
N PRO A 196 -2.52 17.67 -19.50
CA PRO A 196 -2.12 16.52 -18.70
C PRO A 196 -2.88 16.45 -17.38
N PHE A 197 -3.19 15.23 -16.93
CA PHE A 197 -3.78 15.04 -15.61
C PHE A 197 -2.82 15.44 -14.50
N LYS A 198 -3.38 16.02 -13.45
CA LYS A 198 -2.66 16.44 -12.25
C LYS A 198 -3.46 16.11 -11.01
N PHE A 199 -2.73 15.75 -9.96
CA PHE A 199 -3.26 15.49 -8.62
C PHE A 199 -2.63 16.49 -7.66
N THR A 200 -3.45 17.29 -6.97
CA THR A 200 -2.96 18.34 -6.06
C THR A 200 -3.71 18.31 -4.74
N LEU A 201 -3.01 18.54 -3.63
CA LEU A 201 -3.66 18.73 -2.34
C LEU A 201 -4.32 20.11 -2.24
N SER A 202 -5.50 20.14 -1.63
CA SER A 202 -6.25 21.35 -1.26
C SER A 202 -6.88 21.14 0.12
N ASN A 203 -7.31 22.23 0.76
CA ASN A 203 -8.01 22.19 2.06
C ASN A 203 -7.28 21.38 3.13
N VAL A 204 -5.95 21.55 3.19
CA VAL A 204 -5.07 20.83 4.11
C VAL A 204 -5.22 21.38 5.53
N ILE A 205 -5.47 20.49 6.49
CA ILE A 205 -5.51 20.76 7.94
C ILE A 205 -4.42 19.94 8.63
#